data_AF-A0A939ITX0-F1
#
_entry.id   AF-A0A939ITX0-F1
#
_cell.length_a   1.000
_cell.length_b   1.000
_cell.length_c   1.000
_cell.angle_alpha   90.00
_cell.angle_beta   90.00
_cell.angle_gamma   90.00
#
_symmetry.space_group_name_H-M   'P 1'
#
loop_
_entity.id
_entity.type
_entity.pdbx_description
1 polymer ?
#
loop_
_entity_poly.entity_id
_entity_poly.type
_entity_poly.pdbx_seq_one_letter_code
_entity_poly.pdbx_strand_id
1 'polypeptide(L)'
;MKGTDYELVWSSEFNDGFLGEDWRLDDKPVENGNMCYTNTVGDDGTIQVKDGFLRLRAKPATAPKPMCSTESGGIKTVGKKYWRYGYIETRLRLQDAPGTWPALWMVPEAGTRGWPIDGEIDWIEYVPSNRRDSMQTSIHMSNVKSRRGRNDTALTAFANGVDDISNEWHVWGMKWDPSGFEFYLDGVKYGHVKSTGSAPSEGELRSGNIIAGNHGWPFTYDNGDGGVVGKIAPDDPFNVDFHLIFNMGTRKPGQWGGSNQPYDFSRSHVDMDYVRVFQTSEQRKAQNKVTVNFQPFAQATVDTPVTRTYDRGAKIGVTPIYEGKGKYSGQYSFAWSRRLKPDKTIPSWAVLNEDSPVKFDYTLHPVWSKGYKLTLETNGGTLPDNASQEIMQASSDASIRLVREDASDKTVELPTPTPPTGKTFAGWFLDGSLSQEAGTSVELTGDKTVYAKWEKASPTTTVTPVTTATVTATTTSTVRTETTTTETVTTPTTTVTSVVEEPVAVTTRSTTTK
;
A
#
# COMPACT_ATOMS: atom_id res chain seq x y z
N MET A 1 27.20 -8.36 0.68
CA MET A 1 27.74 -8.42 -0.70
C MET A 1 28.70 -7.24 -0.93
N LYS A 2 29.71 -7.34 -1.81
CA LYS A 2 30.53 -6.19 -2.24
C LYS A 2 30.21 -5.86 -3.70
N GLY A 3 30.10 -4.58 -4.04
CA GLY A 3 29.84 -4.14 -5.42
C GLY A 3 28.37 -4.18 -5.86
N THR A 4 27.42 -4.36 -4.94
CA THR A 4 25.99 -4.19 -5.19
C THR A 4 25.48 -2.88 -4.57
N ASP A 5 24.30 -2.44 -4.99
CA ASP A 5 23.60 -1.22 -4.54
C ASP A 5 22.71 -1.44 -3.30
N TYR A 6 22.92 -2.54 -2.60
CA TYR A 6 22.21 -2.90 -1.38
C TYR A 6 22.81 -2.19 -0.16
N GLU A 7 22.01 -1.35 0.50
CA GLU A 7 22.36 -0.65 1.73
C GLU A 7 21.63 -1.27 2.93
N LEU A 8 22.22 -1.23 4.12
CA LEU A 8 21.56 -1.69 5.36
C LEU A 8 20.38 -0.75 5.68
N VAL A 9 19.17 -1.30 5.79
CA VAL A 9 17.95 -0.53 6.08
C VAL A 9 17.35 -0.82 7.46
N TRP A 10 17.66 -1.98 8.03
CA TRP A 10 17.26 -2.36 9.38
C TRP A 10 18.17 -3.47 9.92
N SER A 11 18.34 -3.51 11.23
CA SER A 11 19.12 -4.54 11.93
C SER A 11 18.65 -4.73 13.36
N SER A 12 18.68 -5.97 13.84
CA SER A 12 18.56 -6.32 15.26
C SER A 12 19.82 -7.09 15.64
N GLU A 13 20.67 -6.45 16.46
CA GLU A 13 22.05 -6.86 16.73
C GLU A 13 22.27 -7.34 18.18
N PHE A 14 21.25 -7.26 19.05
CA PHE A 14 21.20 -7.79 20.44
C PHE A 14 22.33 -7.42 21.43
N ASN A 15 23.30 -6.61 21.00
CA ASN A 15 24.49 -6.17 21.75
C ASN A 15 24.19 -5.28 22.97
N ASP A 16 22.98 -4.72 23.05
CA ASP A 16 22.49 -3.88 24.14
C ASP A 16 21.83 -4.67 25.29
N GLY A 17 21.65 -5.98 25.13
CA GLY A 17 21.06 -6.87 26.13
C GLY A 17 19.53 -6.77 26.23
N PHE A 18 18.83 -6.16 25.26
CA PHE A 18 17.37 -6.15 25.22
C PHE A 18 16.81 -6.54 23.84
N LEU A 19 15.54 -6.97 23.82
CA LEU A 19 14.94 -7.51 22.59
C LEU A 19 14.75 -6.43 21.50
N GLY A 20 14.42 -5.21 21.91
CA GLY A 20 14.15 -4.07 21.03
C GLY A 20 12.65 -3.88 20.77
N GLU A 21 12.23 -2.64 20.50
CA GLU A 21 10.81 -2.33 20.32
C GLU A 21 10.23 -2.81 18.98
N ASP A 22 11.08 -3.17 18.01
CA ASP A 22 10.69 -3.65 16.69
C ASP A 22 10.14 -5.09 16.70
N TRP A 23 10.29 -5.78 17.83
CA TRP A 23 9.72 -7.09 18.06
C TRP A 23 8.47 -7.03 18.92
N ARG A 24 7.53 -7.90 18.60
CA ARG A 24 6.29 -8.15 19.33
C ARG A 24 6.33 -9.53 19.97
N LEU A 25 5.91 -9.56 21.23
CA LEU A 25 5.47 -10.76 21.94
C LEU A 25 3.94 -10.80 21.93
N ASP A 26 3.34 -11.98 21.89
CA ASP A 26 1.89 -12.11 22.08
C ASP A 26 1.52 -12.10 23.57
N ASP A 27 0.41 -11.43 23.92
CA ASP A 27 -0.02 -11.15 25.30
C ASP A 27 -0.45 -12.39 26.10
N LYS A 28 -0.73 -13.48 25.39
CA LYS A 28 -1.18 -14.77 25.93
C LYS A 28 -0.40 -15.89 25.27
N PRO A 29 -0.11 -16.99 25.98
CA PRO A 29 0.61 -18.11 25.39
C PRO A 29 -0.12 -18.70 24.19
N VAL A 30 0.58 -18.79 23.05
CA VAL A 30 0.04 -19.38 21.82
C VAL A 30 0.32 -20.88 21.83
N GLU A 31 -0.73 -21.70 21.78
CA GLU A 31 -0.62 -23.16 21.71
C GLU A 31 -0.39 -23.63 20.27
N ASN A 32 0.61 -24.50 20.06
CA ASN A 32 0.83 -25.17 18.77
C ASN A 32 1.11 -26.66 19.00
N GLY A 33 0.11 -27.50 18.71
CA GLY A 33 0.18 -28.94 18.94
C GLY A 33 0.25 -29.30 20.42
N ASN A 34 1.46 -29.44 20.97
CA ASN A 34 1.70 -29.78 22.39
C ASN A 34 2.75 -28.86 23.04
N MET A 35 3.05 -27.73 22.40
CA MET A 35 3.95 -26.68 22.88
C MET A 35 3.15 -25.40 23.11
N CYS A 36 3.60 -24.58 24.05
CA CYS A 36 2.95 -23.32 24.37
C CYS A 36 3.98 -22.20 24.43
N TYR A 37 3.88 -21.25 23.49
CA TYR A 37 4.77 -20.10 23.39
C TYR A 37 4.47 -19.10 24.51
N THR A 38 5.09 -19.29 25.68
CA THR A 38 4.90 -18.43 26.87
C THR A 38 5.62 -17.10 26.78
N ASN A 39 6.61 -16.99 25.87
CA ASN A 39 7.31 -15.75 25.54
C ASN A 39 7.88 -14.98 26.75
N THR A 40 8.28 -15.70 27.79
CA THR A 40 8.78 -15.09 29.03
C THR A 40 10.20 -14.57 28.80
N VAL A 41 10.44 -13.29 29.09
CA VAL A 41 11.75 -12.64 28.92
C VAL A 41 12.52 -12.65 30.24
N GLY A 42 13.82 -12.98 30.19
CA GLY A 42 14.76 -12.87 31.32
C GLY A 42 15.63 -14.11 31.49
N ASP A 43 16.55 -14.10 32.47
CA ASP A 43 17.53 -15.19 32.67
C ASP A 43 16.88 -16.58 32.87
N ASP A 44 15.67 -16.66 33.43
CA ASP A 44 14.86 -17.89 33.56
C ASP A 44 13.71 -18.02 32.53
N GLY A 45 13.56 -17.04 31.63
CA GLY A 45 12.53 -17.00 30.59
C GLY A 45 12.75 -17.98 29.43
N THR A 46 11.77 -18.15 28.55
CA THR A 46 11.94 -18.84 27.25
C THR A 46 12.58 -17.96 26.18
N ILE A 47 12.69 -16.66 26.44
CA ILE A 47 13.38 -15.64 25.64
C ILE A 47 14.48 -15.01 26.51
N GLN A 48 15.72 -15.06 26.04
CA GLN A 48 16.89 -14.46 26.68
C GLN A 48 17.57 -13.53 25.67
N VAL A 49 18.05 -12.36 26.09
CA VAL A 49 18.95 -11.51 25.29
C VAL A 49 20.13 -11.18 26.17
N LYS A 50 21.32 -11.65 25.79
CA LYS A 50 22.51 -11.63 26.64
C LYS A 50 23.76 -11.90 25.81
N ASP A 51 24.92 -11.45 26.29
CA ASP A 51 26.23 -11.83 25.75
C ASP A 51 26.39 -11.61 24.23
N GLY A 52 25.66 -10.63 23.68
CA GLY A 52 25.66 -10.27 22.26
C GLY A 52 24.64 -11.01 21.38
N PHE A 53 23.77 -11.87 21.93
CA PHE A 53 22.80 -12.62 21.13
C PHE A 53 21.42 -12.77 21.78
N LEU A 54 20.41 -12.99 20.93
CA LEU A 54 19.10 -13.50 21.31
C LEU A 54 19.15 -15.03 21.42
N ARG A 55 18.53 -15.59 22.46
CA ARG A 55 18.29 -17.04 22.61
C ARG A 55 16.80 -17.30 22.83
N LEU A 56 16.25 -18.20 22.01
CA LEU A 56 14.93 -18.80 22.21
C LEU A 56 15.10 -20.24 22.68
N ARG A 57 14.47 -20.62 23.79
CA ARG A 57 14.61 -21.98 24.35
C ARG A 57 13.27 -22.61 24.75
N ALA A 58 13.18 -23.92 24.58
CA ALA A 58 12.12 -24.73 25.13
C ALA A 58 12.44 -25.13 26.58
N LYS A 59 11.40 -25.28 27.40
CA LYS A 59 11.48 -25.73 28.81
C LYS A 59 10.40 -26.79 29.08
N PRO A 60 10.56 -27.62 30.12
CA PRO A 60 9.44 -28.39 30.67
C PRO A 60 8.29 -27.44 31.05
N ALA A 61 7.04 -27.85 30.83
CA ALA A 61 5.88 -27.07 31.27
C ALA A 61 5.80 -27.04 32.80
N THR A 62 5.72 -25.84 33.38
CA THR A 62 5.79 -25.61 34.84
C THR A 62 4.50 -25.96 35.60
N ALA A 63 3.40 -26.19 34.89
CA ALA A 63 2.12 -26.65 35.42
C ALA A 63 1.37 -27.48 34.36
N PRO A 64 0.48 -28.43 34.77
CA PRO A 64 -0.33 -29.22 33.84
C PRO A 64 -1.46 -28.38 33.21
N LYS A 65 -1.11 -27.49 32.27
CA LYS A 65 -2.06 -26.99 31.28
C LYS A 65 -2.45 -28.18 30.39
N PRO A 66 -3.75 -28.46 30.15
CA PRO A 66 -4.20 -29.71 29.51
C PRO A 66 -3.59 -30.06 28.15
N MET A 67 -2.98 -29.09 27.45
CA MET A 67 -2.38 -29.27 26.12
C MET A 67 -0.89 -28.88 26.04
N CYS A 68 -0.27 -28.35 27.10
CA CYS A 68 1.15 -27.95 27.08
C CYS A 68 2.05 -29.04 27.71
N SER A 69 2.86 -29.72 26.89
CA SER A 69 3.98 -30.54 27.39
C SER A 69 5.31 -29.78 27.49
N THR A 70 5.42 -28.66 26.79
CA THR A 70 6.60 -27.78 26.76
C THR A 70 6.17 -26.32 26.76
N GLU A 71 6.99 -25.48 27.38
CA GLU A 71 6.95 -24.02 27.23
C GLU A 71 8.03 -23.60 26.24
N SER A 72 7.80 -22.56 25.46
CA SER A 72 8.79 -22.05 24.50
C SER A 72 8.68 -20.55 24.25
N GLY A 73 9.57 -19.99 23.43
CA GLY A 73 9.63 -18.59 23.05
C GLY A 73 9.51 -18.40 21.54
N GLY A 74 8.82 -17.33 21.15
CA GLY A 74 8.77 -16.85 19.76
C GLY A 74 8.54 -15.34 19.70
N ILE A 75 9.13 -14.71 18.69
CA ILE A 75 9.10 -13.25 18.47
C ILE A 75 8.70 -12.95 17.02
N LYS A 76 8.07 -11.80 16.80
CA LYS A 76 7.49 -11.41 15.50
C LYS A 76 7.71 -9.92 15.23
N THR A 77 7.91 -9.49 13.98
CA THR A 77 7.92 -8.06 13.65
C THR A 77 6.53 -7.51 13.27
N VAL A 78 5.47 -8.31 13.45
CA VAL A 78 4.09 -7.94 13.10
C VAL A 78 3.57 -6.74 13.90
N GLY A 79 3.11 -5.72 13.18
CA GLY A 79 2.72 -4.41 13.70
C GLY A 79 3.88 -3.45 13.96
N LYS A 80 5.11 -3.81 13.54
CA LYS A 80 6.35 -3.07 13.83
C LYS A 80 7.23 -2.87 12.60
N LYS A 81 7.67 -3.94 11.95
CA LYS A 81 8.50 -3.93 10.73
C LYS A 81 8.05 -4.98 9.73
N TYR A 82 8.10 -4.59 8.47
CA TYR A 82 7.76 -5.39 7.32
C TYR A 82 8.73 -5.08 6.19
N TRP A 83 8.88 -6.02 5.27
CA TRP A 83 9.73 -5.87 4.09
C TRP A 83 9.06 -6.45 2.86
N ARG A 84 9.19 -5.76 1.72
CA ARG A 84 8.93 -6.30 0.39
C ARG A 84 10.24 -6.21 -0.38
N TYR A 85 10.80 -7.38 -0.72
CA TYR A 85 12.12 -7.53 -1.33
C TYR A 85 13.29 -7.07 -0.45
N GLY A 86 14.50 -7.50 -0.81
CA GLY A 86 15.75 -7.17 -0.12
C GLY A 86 16.78 -8.30 -0.17
N TYR A 87 17.84 -8.13 0.60
CA TYR A 87 18.71 -9.21 1.04
C TYR A 87 18.60 -9.25 2.56
N ILE A 88 18.11 -10.36 3.10
CA ILE A 88 18.00 -10.60 4.54
C ILE A 88 19.13 -11.54 4.92
N GLU A 89 19.86 -11.20 5.98
CA GLU A 89 20.98 -11.99 6.49
C GLU A 89 20.80 -12.19 8.00
N THR A 90 21.03 -13.40 8.49
CA THR A 90 21.05 -13.69 9.93
C THR A 90 22.22 -14.61 10.26
N ARG A 91 22.76 -14.51 11.47
CA ARG A 91 23.74 -15.46 11.99
C ARG A 91 23.12 -16.26 13.12
N LEU A 92 22.92 -17.56 12.89
CA LEU A 92 22.25 -18.48 13.81
C LEU A 92 23.18 -19.60 14.29
N ARG A 93 22.95 -20.06 15.51
CA ARG A 93 23.46 -21.34 16.01
C ARG A 93 22.30 -22.25 16.38
N LEU A 94 22.12 -23.28 15.57
CA LEU A 94 21.10 -24.32 15.68
C LEU A 94 21.65 -25.46 16.56
N GLN A 95 20.90 -25.95 17.56
CA GLN A 95 21.39 -27.04 18.42
C GLN A 95 20.93 -28.42 17.94
N ASP A 96 21.76 -29.44 18.13
CA ASP A 96 21.41 -30.87 17.96
C ASP A 96 20.51 -31.36 19.12
N ALA A 97 19.30 -30.81 19.21
CA ALA A 97 18.39 -31.06 20.32
C ALA A 97 17.21 -31.96 19.91
N PRO A 98 17.11 -33.20 20.42
CA PRO A 98 16.03 -34.12 20.06
C PRO A 98 14.63 -33.53 20.27
N GLY A 99 13.85 -33.47 19.19
CA GLY A 99 12.47 -32.99 19.21
C GLY A 99 12.31 -31.47 19.13
N THR A 100 13.38 -30.67 19.02
CA THR A 100 13.24 -29.26 18.67
C THR A 100 13.00 -29.05 17.18
N TRP A 101 12.35 -27.93 16.87
CA TRP A 101 12.09 -27.44 15.51
C TRP A 101 12.19 -25.90 15.51
N PRO A 102 13.40 -25.33 15.70
CA PRO A 102 13.58 -23.89 15.49
C PRO A 102 13.25 -23.52 14.03
N ALA A 103 12.54 -22.40 13.87
CA ALA A 103 12.20 -21.85 12.57
C ALA A 103 12.36 -20.32 12.55
N LEU A 104 12.98 -19.81 11.48
CA LEU A 104 12.95 -18.41 11.07
C LEU A 104 12.21 -18.32 9.74
N TRP A 105 11.07 -17.65 9.74
CA TRP A 105 10.10 -17.67 8.67
C TRP A 105 9.38 -16.32 8.52
N MET A 106 8.63 -16.14 7.44
CA MET A 106 7.90 -14.90 7.16
C MET A 106 6.51 -15.16 6.58
N VAL A 107 5.54 -14.32 6.93
CA VAL A 107 4.19 -14.30 6.35
C VAL A 107 3.76 -12.85 6.10
N PRO A 108 2.79 -12.58 5.19
CA PRO A 108 2.45 -11.21 4.82
C PRO A 108 1.77 -10.41 5.94
N GLU A 109 1.78 -9.09 5.81
CA GLU A 109 1.10 -8.15 6.71
C GLU A 109 -0.42 -8.32 6.73
N ALA A 110 -1.02 -8.47 5.55
CA ALA A 110 -2.46 -8.41 5.35
C ALA A 110 -3.00 -9.72 4.75
N GLY A 111 -3.15 -10.74 5.61
CA GLY A 111 -3.71 -12.03 5.23
C GLY A 111 -5.20 -11.97 4.84
N THR A 112 -5.49 -11.55 3.60
CA THR A 112 -6.86 -11.36 3.08
C THR A 112 -7.37 -12.58 2.31
N ARG A 113 -6.50 -13.28 1.58
CA ARG A 113 -6.86 -14.45 0.78
C ARG A 113 -6.85 -15.73 1.62
N GLY A 114 -6.28 -15.72 2.82
CA GLY A 114 -6.09 -16.87 3.70
C GLY A 114 -4.98 -17.79 3.23
N TRP A 115 -4.36 -18.50 4.17
CA TRP A 115 -3.32 -19.49 3.89
C TRP A 115 -3.85 -20.67 3.04
N PRO A 116 -3.06 -21.25 2.12
CA PRO A 116 -1.71 -20.83 1.70
C PRO A 116 -1.71 -19.74 0.61
N ILE A 117 -2.87 -19.24 0.15
CA ILE A 117 -2.95 -18.25 -0.95
C ILE A 117 -2.16 -16.97 -0.65
N ASP A 118 -2.16 -16.53 0.61
CA ASP A 118 -1.43 -15.32 0.99
C ASP A 118 0.11 -15.47 0.97
N GLY A 119 0.64 -16.70 0.99
CA GLY A 119 2.08 -16.98 1.01
C GLY A 119 2.68 -17.16 2.41
N GLU A 120 3.69 -18.02 2.49
CA GLU A 120 4.51 -18.29 3.69
C GLU A 120 5.94 -18.66 3.23
N ILE A 121 6.95 -18.01 3.82
CA ILE A 121 8.37 -18.11 3.45
C ILE A 121 9.08 -18.73 4.66
N ASP A 122 9.18 -20.04 4.72
CA ASP A 122 9.92 -20.73 5.76
C ASP A 122 11.40 -20.78 5.35
N TRP A 123 12.10 -19.66 5.59
CA TRP A 123 13.48 -19.44 5.16
C TRP A 123 14.44 -20.47 5.78
N ILE A 124 14.33 -20.70 7.09
CA ILE A 124 15.16 -21.64 7.84
C ILE A 124 14.27 -22.46 8.76
N GLU A 125 14.04 -23.72 8.43
CA GLU A 125 13.53 -24.73 9.35
C GLU A 125 14.63 -25.74 9.66
N TYR A 126 14.82 -26.10 10.93
CA TYR A 126 15.80 -27.14 11.30
C TYR A 126 15.19 -28.20 12.21
N VAL A 127 15.38 -29.47 11.87
CA VAL A 127 14.73 -30.61 12.53
C VAL A 127 15.76 -31.72 12.77
N PRO A 128 16.62 -31.60 13.80
CA PRO A 128 17.77 -32.49 14.03
C PRO A 128 17.37 -33.95 14.27
N SER A 129 16.12 -34.21 14.68
CA SER A 129 15.59 -35.55 14.86
C SER A 129 15.26 -36.30 13.56
N ASN A 130 15.19 -35.60 12.43
CA ASN A 130 15.10 -36.21 11.12
C ASN A 130 16.52 -36.59 10.65
N ARG A 131 17.41 -35.59 10.54
CA ARG A 131 18.87 -35.74 10.36
C ARG A 131 19.62 -34.46 10.77
N ARG A 132 20.96 -34.50 10.74
CA ARG A 132 21.86 -33.36 11.02
C ARG A 132 21.99 -32.39 9.84
N ASP A 133 21.93 -32.90 8.61
CA ASP A 133 21.89 -32.19 7.32
C ASP A 133 20.51 -31.59 7.00
N SER A 134 19.43 -32.02 7.67
CA SER A 134 18.06 -31.62 7.32
C SER A 134 17.65 -30.25 7.88
N MET A 135 18.36 -29.20 7.45
CA MET A 135 17.75 -27.88 7.30
C MET A 135 16.89 -27.85 6.04
N GLN A 136 15.76 -27.17 6.11
CA GLN A 136 14.82 -27.02 5.02
C GLN A 136 14.51 -25.52 4.82
N THR A 137 14.37 -25.13 3.55
CA THR A 137 13.75 -23.86 3.16
C THR A 137 12.51 -24.19 2.37
N SER A 138 11.32 -23.77 2.83
CA SER A 138 10.03 -24.09 2.19
C SER A 138 9.28 -22.83 1.81
N ILE A 139 8.92 -22.69 0.52
CA ILE A 139 8.13 -21.56 0.01
C ILE A 139 6.71 -22.05 -0.29
N HIS A 140 5.78 -21.64 0.56
CA HIS A 140 4.39 -22.08 0.59
C HIS A 140 3.45 -21.12 -0.17
N MET A 141 2.62 -21.67 -1.05
CA MET A 141 1.64 -20.94 -1.86
C MET A 141 0.45 -21.84 -2.26
N SER A 142 -0.66 -21.27 -2.73
CA SER A 142 -1.76 -22.02 -3.37
C SER A 142 -2.72 -21.08 -4.11
N ASN A 143 -3.51 -21.59 -5.05
CA ASN A 143 -4.63 -20.87 -5.65
C ASN A 143 -5.97 -21.09 -4.89
N VAL A 144 -5.98 -21.93 -3.84
CA VAL A 144 -7.17 -22.23 -3.04
C VAL A 144 -6.92 -22.12 -1.54
N LYS A 145 -7.94 -21.67 -0.78
CA LYS A 145 -7.86 -21.60 0.69
C LYS A 145 -7.83 -23.01 1.24
N SER A 146 -6.94 -23.28 2.20
CA SER A 146 -6.84 -24.62 2.78
C SER A 146 -6.45 -24.61 4.25
N ARG A 147 -6.46 -25.80 4.85
CA ARG A 147 -5.95 -26.11 6.18
C ARG A 147 -4.65 -26.89 6.01
N ARG A 148 -3.60 -26.54 6.78
CA ARG A 148 -2.26 -27.17 6.74
C ARG A 148 -2.32 -28.68 6.50
N GLY A 149 -1.63 -29.14 5.44
CA GLY A 149 -1.60 -30.54 5.00
C GLY A 149 -2.64 -30.97 3.95
N ARG A 150 -3.32 -30.05 3.26
CA ARG A 150 -4.16 -30.32 2.07
C ARG A 150 -4.02 -29.18 1.06
N ASN A 151 -4.02 -29.46 -0.24
CA ASN A 151 -4.05 -28.45 -1.33
C ASN A 151 -3.03 -27.30 -1.14
N ASP A 152 -1.86 -27.66 -0.63
CA ASP A 152 -0.78 -26.78 -0.20
C ASP A 152 0.44 -27.05 -1.10
N THR A 153 0.93 -26.02 -1.79
CA THR A 153 2.14 -26.12 -2.61
C THR A 153 3.30 -25.58 -1.81
N ALA A 154 4.22 -26.46 -1.43
CA ALA A 154 5.53 -26.10 -0.91
C ALA A 154 6.59 -26.36 -1.98
N LEU A 155 7.47 -25.38 -2.22
CA LEU A 155 8.74 -25.57 -2.90
C LEU A 155 9.83 -25.69 -1.83
N THR A 156 10.34 -26.90 -1.60
CA THR A 156 11.32 -27.16 -0.53
C THR A 156 12.71 -27.42 -1.09
N ALA A 157 13.70 -26.68 -0.59
CA ALA A 157 15.13 -26.84 -0.86
C ALA A 157 15.89 -27.22 0.42
N PHE A 158 17.06 -27.85 0.25
CA PHE A 158 17.96 -28.32 1.30
C PHE A 158 19.39 -27.80 1.09
N ALA A 159 20.18 -27.71 2.15
CA ALA A 159 21.59 -27.30 2.09
C ALA A 159 22.48 -28.49 1.66
N ASN A 160 22.56 -28.75 0.36
CA ASN A 160 23.29 -29.89 -0.19
C ASN A 160 24.82 -29.78 0.03
N GLY A 161 25.45 -30.88 0.43
CA GLY A 161 26.91 -30.96 0.61
C GLY A 161 27.44 -30.48 1.96
N VAL A 162 26.57 -30.38 2.98
CA VAL A 162 26.95 -30.03 4.36
C VAL A 162 26.48 -31.13 5.31
N ASP A 163 27.41 -31.87 5.91
CA ASP A 163 27.11 -33.10 6.67
C ASP A 163 26.52 -32.84 8.08
N ASP A 164 26.91 -31.74 8.71
CA ASP A 164 26.35 -31.25 9.98
C ASP A 164 26.45 -29.71 10.02
N ILE A 165 25.41 -29.05 10.54
CA ILE A 165 25.31 -27.59 10.76
C ILE A 165 24.98 -27.25 12.22
N SER A 166 25.05 -28.26 13.10
CA SER A 166 24.60 -28.15 14.48
C SER A 166 25.72 -27.68 15.42
N ASN A 167 25.31 -26.91 16.42
CA ASN A 167 26.10 -26.38 17.53
C ASN A 167 27.15 -25.33 17.13
N GLU A 168 27.39 -25.11 15.83
CA GLU A 168 28.21 -24.03 15.28
C GLU A 168 27.38 -22.81 14.82
N TRP A 169 28.05 -21.72 14.46
CA TRP A 169 27.42 -20.44 14.07
C TRP A 169 27.53 -20.23 12.55
N HIS A 170 26.40 -20.29 11.86
CA HIS A 170 26.31 -20.15 10.41
C HIS A 170 25.63 -18.84 9.99
N VAL A 171 26.08 -18.25 8.89
CA VAL A 171 25.48 -17.07 8.25
C VAL A 171 24.50 -17.52 7.17
N TRP A 172 23.23 -17.24 7.39
CA TRP A 172 22.16 -17.53 6.45
C TRP A 172 21.80 -16.27 5.68
N GLY A 173 21.62 -16.39 4.37
CA GLY A 173 21.20 -15.29 3.49
C GLY A 173 19.97 -15.64 2.66
N MET A 174 19.08 -14.68 2.45
CA MET A 174 17.99 -14.74 1.48
C MET A 174 17.99 -13.45 0.64
N LYS A 175 18.27 -13.55 -0.65
CA LYS A 175 17.94 -12.51 -1.63
C LYS A 175 16.52 -12.75 -2.11
N TRP A 176 15.68 -11.73 -2.08
CA TRP A 176 14.28 -11.76 -2.51
C TRP A 176 14.01 -10.49 -3.34
N ASP A 177 13.54 -10.65 -4.57
CA ASP A 177 13.26 -9.55 -5.50
C ASP A 177 12.19 -9.99 -6.52
N PRO A 178 11.73 -9.14 -7.46
CA PRO A 178 10.70 -9.52 -8.43
C PRO A 178 11.03 -10.73 -9.33
N SER A 179 12.29 -11.16 -9.41
CA SER A 179 12.68 -12.39 -10.11
C SER A 179 12.45 -13.67 -9.28
N GLY A 180 12.30 -13.55 -7.96
CA GLY A 180 12.08 -14.65 -7.02
C GLY A 180 13.00 -14.60 -5.80
N PHE A 181 13.59 -15.75 -5.44
CA PHE A 181 14.40 -15.97 -4.25
C PHE A 181 15.73 -16.66 -4.56
N GLU A 182 16.78 -16.33 -3.79
CA GLU A 182 18.05 -17.08 -3.74
C GLU A 182 18.51 -17.24 -2.28
N PHE A 183 18.87 -18.45 -1.87
CA PHE A 183 19.19 -18.79 -0.48
C PHE A 183 20.63 -19.24 -0.31
N TYR A 184 21.27 -18.75 0.75
CA TYR A 184 22.71 -18.84 0.98
C TYR A 184 23.02 -19.36 2.39
N LEU A 185 24.05 -20.19 2.50
CA LEU A 185 24.65 -20.68 3.74
C LEU A 185 26.14 -20.39 3.68
N ASP A 186 26.65 -19.60 4.64
CA ASP A 186 28.03 -19.11 4.71
C ASP A 186 28.54 -18.46 3.41
N GLY A 187 27.62 -17.80 2.69
CA GLY A 187 27.86 -17.15 1.40
C GLY A 187 27.77 -18.07 0.18
N VAL A 188 27.64 -19.39 0.36
CA VAL A 188 27.41 -20.37 -0.70
C VAL A 188 25.91 -20.48 -1.00
N LYS A 189 25.50 -20.28 -2.26
CA LYS A 189 24.09 -20.44 -2.65
C LYS A 189 23.73 -21.93 -2.70
N TYR A 190 22.73 -22.35 -1.90
CA TYR A 190 22.24 -23.74 -1.87
C TYR A 190 20.89 -23.94 -2.57
N GLY A 191 20.08 -22.88 -2.71
CA GLY A 191 18.76 -22.96 -3.32
C GLY A 191 18.33 -21.67 -4.01
N HIS A 192 17.36 -21.77 -4.92
CA HIS A 192 16.70 -20.62 -5.52
C HIS A 192 15.30 -20.98 -6.04
N VAL A 193 14.43 -19.98 -6.18
CA VAL A 193 13.09 -20.08 -6.75
C VAL A 193 12.91 -18.90 -7.71
N LYS A 194 12.32 -19.12 -8.89
CA LYS A 194 12.02 -18.05 -9.86
C LYS A 194 10.52 -17.78 -9.91
N SER A 195 10.11 -16.51 -10.01
CA SER A 195 8.67 -16.17 -10.11
C SER A 195 8.08 -16.45 -11.51
N THR A 196 8.91 -16.74 -12.52
CA THR A 196 8.47 -17.16 -13.87
C THR A 196 9.26 -18.37 -14.38
N GLY A 197 8.58 -19.39 -14.93
CA GLY A 197 9.20 -20.65 -15.39
C GLY A 197 8.22 -21.58 -16.13
N SER A 198 8.67 -22.75 -16.57
CA SER A 198 7.85 -23.77 -17.26
C SER A 198 8.30 -25.19 -16.88
N ALA A 199 7.35 -26.02 -16.42
CA ALA A 199 7.55 -27.22 -15.59
C ALA A 199 8.79 -28.10 -15.87
N PRO A 200 9.47 -28.63 -14.83
CA PRO A 200 10.74 -29.31 -14.95
C PRO A 200 10.54 -30.75 -15.42
N SER A 201 11.60 -31.35 -15.98
CA SER A 201 11.57 -32.74 -16.40
C SER A 201 11.54 -33.70 -15.21
N GLU A 202 11.06 -34.91 -15.47
CA GLU A 202 11.09 -35.99 -14.49
C GLU A 202 12.53 -36.39 -14.08
N GLY A 203 13.53 -36.07 -14.92
CA GLY A 203 14.95 -36.27 -14.60
C GLY A 203 15.46 -35.31 -13.53
N GLU A 204 15.10 -34.03 -13.61
CA GLU A 204 15.47 -33.01 -12.61
C GLU A 204 14.83 -33.32 -11.25
N LEU A 205 13.55 -33.71 -11.23
CA LEU A 205 12.85 -34.16 -10.01
C LEU A 205 13.49 -35.39 -9.36
N ARG A 206 14.17 -36.24 -10.14
CA ARG A 206 14.88 -37.44 -9.67
C ARG A 206 16.31 -37.18 -9.21
N SER A 207 16.85 -35.96 -9.36
CA SER A 207 18.24 -35.62 -8.99
C SER A 207 18.48 -35.47 -7.48
N GLY A 208 17.42 -35.39 -6.66
CA GLY A 208 17.48 -35.47 -5.19
C GLY A 208 17.37 -34.15 -4.43
N ASN A 209 17.58 -33.01 -5.09
CA ASN A 209 17.61 -31.69 -4.43
C ASN A 209 16.22 -31.07 -4.17
N ILE A 210 15.14 -31.76 -4.59
CA ILE A 210 13.77 -31.23 -4.71
C ILE A 210 12.79 -32.24 -4.10
N ILE A 211 11.96 -31.80 -3.15
CA ILE A 211 10.81 -32.58 -2.67
C ILE A 211 9.55 -31.74 -2.89
N ALA A 212 8.61 -32.25 -3.69
CA ALA A 212 7.36 -31.57 -3.97
C ALA A 212 6.34 -31.75 -2.83
N GLY A 213 5.64 -30.66 -2.47
CA GLY A 213 4.49 -30.68 -1.57
C GLY A 213 3.36 -31.61 -2.06
N ASN A 214 2.53 -32.06 -1.12
CA ASN A 214 1.63 -33.19 -1.35
C ASN A 214 0.40 -32.84 -2.23
N HIS A 215 0.24 -33.59 -3.32
CA HIS A 215 -0.86 -33.60 -4.31
C HIS A 215 -0.86 -32.52 -5.42
N GLY A 216 -0.28 -32.88 -6.58
CA GLY A 216 -1.05 -32.81 -7.84
C GLY A 216 -0.75 -31.72 -8.86
N TRP A 217 0.23 -30.83 -8.61
CA TRP A 217 0.62 -29.76 -9.55
C TRP A 217 2.14 -29.75 -9.78
N PRO A 218 2.63 -29.64 -11.03
CA PRO A 218 4.07 -29.56 -11.32
C PRO A 218 4.59 -28.12 -11.27
N PHE A 219 5.70 -27.89 -10.55
CA PHE A 219 6.33 -26.57 -10.37
C PHE A 219 7.84 -26.61 -10.67
N THR A 220 8.42 -25.45 -11.02
CA THR A 220 9.67 -25.34 -11.81
C THR A 220 10.85 -24.70 -11.07
N TYR A 221 12.06 -25.11 -11.45
CA TYR A 221 13.35 -24.44 -11.15
C TYR A 221 13.86 -23.81 -12.48
N ASP A 222 15.07 -23.89 -13.05
CA ASP A 222 16.40 -24.36 -12.60
C ASP A 222 17.50 -23.45 -13.23
N ASN A 223 18.68 -23.96 -13.58
CA ASN A 223 19.88 -23.19 -13.91
C ASN A 223 19.92 -22.62 -15.35
N GLY A 224 20.83 -21.66 -15.58
CA GLY A 224 21.28 -21.25 -16.93
C GLY A 224 20.76 -19.88 -17.44
N ASP A 225 21.70 -18.94 -17.59
CA ASP A 225 21.87 -18.02 -18.72
C ASP A 225 20.61 -17.41 -19.39
N GLY A 226 19.81 -16.67 -18.60
CA GLY A 226 19.04 -15.53 -19.11
C GLY A 226 17.77 -15.82 -19.94
N GLY A 227 17.25 -17.05 -19.93
CA GLY A 227 15.99 -17.39 -20.61
C GLY A 227 14.77 -16.64 -20.05
N VAL A 228 14.10 -15.85 -20.89
CA VAL A 228 12.86 -15.12 -20.55
C VAL A 228 11.65 -16.07 -20.54
N VAL A 229 10.83 -16.00 -19.47
CA VAL A 229 9.57 -16.78 -19.36
C VAL A 229 8.41 -15.87 -18.97
N GLY A 230 7.19 -16.29 -19.33
CA GLY A 230 5.97 -15.48 -19.31
C GLY A 230 5.39 -15.13 -17.94
N LYS A 231 4.36 -14.27 -17.99
CA LYS A 231 3.75 -13.56 -16.85
C LYS A 231 3.40 -14.43 -15.65
N ILE A 232 3.77 -13.94 -14.47
CA ILE A 232 3.03 -14.19 -13.24
C ILE A 232 1.58 -13.71 -13.44
N ALA A 233 0.60 -14.42 -12.88
CA ALA A 233 -0.76 -13.89 -12.77
C ALA A 233 -0.81 -12.71 -11.76
N PRO A 234 -1.91 -11.93 -11.67
CA PRO A 234 -1.96 -10.71 -10.83
C PRO A 234 -1.88 -10.91 -9.31
N ASP A 235 -1.41 -12.08 -8.85
CA ASP A 235 -1.62 -12.63 -7.52
C ASP A 235 -0.38 -13.29 -6.90
N ASP A 236 0.84 -12.98 -7.38
CA ASP A 236 2.11 -13.35 -6.74
C ASP A 236 2.04 -13.06 -5.22
N PRO A 237 2.03 -14.10 -4.36
CA PRO A 237 1.96 -13.87 -2.93
C PRO A 237 3.21 -13.21 -2.34
N PHE A 238 4.33 -13.20 -3.07
CA PHE A 238 5.61 -12.64 -2.63
C PHE A 238 5.91 -11.25 -3.24
N ASN A 239 4.87 -10.54 -3.72
CA ASN A 239 4.93 -9.12 -4.11
C ASN A 239 4.17 -8.20 -3.12
N VAL A 240 4.09 -8.61 -1.84
CA VAL A 240 3.55 -7.77 -0.75
C VAL A 240 4.55 -7.70 0.41
N ASP A 241 4.22 -6.91 1.43
CA ASP A 241 5.01 -6.77 2.66
C ASP A 241 4.89 -8.01 3.57
N PHE A 242 6.02 -8.57 3.99
CA PHE A 242 6.14 -9.71 4.90
C PHE A 242 6.80 -9.31 6.23
N HIS A 243 6.40 -9.93 7.33
CA HIS A 243 7.05 -9.78 8.64
C HIS A 243 7.85 -11.02 9.02
N LEU A 244 8.93 -10.84 9.79
CA LEU A 244 9.70 -11.94 10.35
C LEU A 244 8.96 -12.57 11.54
N ILE A 245 9.08 -13.89 11.65
CA ILE A 245 8.72 -14.71 12.80
C ILE A 245 9.91 -15.61 13.13
N PHE A 246 10.39 -15.58 14.37
CA PHE A 246 11.44 -16.47 14.86
C PHE A 246 10.91 -17.22 16.08
N ASN A 247 10.94 -18.56 16.06
CA ASN A 247 10.42 -19.36 17.17
C ASN A 247 11.20 -20.67 17.41
N MET A 248 11.30 -21.07 18.67
CA MET A 248 11.74 -22.42 19.04
C MET A 248 10.53 -23.36 19.07
N GLY A 249 10.28 -24.07 17.96
CA GLY A 249 9.24 -25.10 17.91
C GLY A 249 9.67 -26.39 18.63
N THR A 250 8.70 -27.23 19.00
CA THR A 250 8.97 -28.58 19.54
C THR A 250 7.94 -29.60 19.05
N ARG A 251 8.37 -30.85 18.84
CA ARG A 251 7.55 -31.96 18.34
C ARG A 251 7.59 -33.14 19.31
N LYS A 252 6.41 -33.69 19.62
CA LYS A 252 6.30 -34.92 20.44
C LYS A 252 7.02 -36.09 19.76
N PRO A 253 7.65 -36.99 20.54
CA PRO A 253 8.12 -38.28 20.05
C PRO A 253 7.08 -39.03 19.21
N GLY A 254 7.53 -39.69 18.14
CA GLY A 254 6.68 -40.43 17.22
C GLY A 254 5.82 -39.58 16.26
N GLN A 255 6.01 -38.27 16.18
CA GLN A 255 5.40 -37.40 15.16
C GLN A 255 6.41 -37.01 14.08
N TRP A 256 5.94 -36.58 12.90
CA TRP A 256 6.83 -36.00 11.88
C TRP A 256 7.58 -34.79 12.46
N GLY A 257 8.91 -34.82 12.35
CA GLY A 257 9.82 -33.86 12.97
C GLY A 257 10.00 -33.98 14.49
N GLY A 258 9.50 -35.05 15.13
CA GLY A 258 9.79 -35.39 16.52
C GLY A 258 10.85 -36.49 16.63
N SER A 259 11.55 -36.55 17.78
CA SER A 259 12.53 -37.61 18.04
C SER A 259 11.95 -38.76 18.85
N ASN A 260 12.38 -39.99 18.59
CA ASN A 260 12.12 -41.11 19.50
C ASN A 260 12.94 -41.02 20.80
N GLN A 261 13.90 -40.09 20.89
CA GLN A 261 14.63 -39.75 22.11
C GLN A 261 13.87 -38.71 22.96
N PRO A 262 14.05 -38.69 24.29
CA PRO A 262 13.49 -37.64 25.14
C PRO A 262 14.10 -36.26 24.83
N TYR A 263 13.38 -35.20 25.19
CA TYR A 263 13.87 -33.82 25.08
C TYR A 263 15.10 -33.59 25.97
N ASP A 264 16.16 -33.01 25.39
CA ASP A 264 17.32 -32.50 26.11
C ASP A 264 17.18 -30.99 26.33
N PHE A 265 16.45 -30.58 27.37
CA PHE A 265 16.21 -29.18 27.67
C PHE A 265 17.47 -28.36 28.01
N SER A 266 18.63 -28.99 28.18
CA SER A 266 19.91 -28.26 28.31
C SER A 266 20.38 -27.69 26.97
N ARG A 267 20.08 -28.40 25.86
CA ARG A 267 20.41 -28.02 24.48
C ARG A 267 19.21 -27.58 23.65
N SER A 268 17.97 -27.68 24.13
CA SER A 268 16.75 -27.27 23.41
C SER A 268 16.60 -25.75 23.25
N HIS A 269 17.56 -25.10 22.59
CA HIS A 269 17.58 -23.67 22.29
C HIS A 269 18.09 -23.39 20.87
N VAL A 270 17.86 -22.17 20.40
CA VAL A 270 18.46 -21.61 19.19
C VAL A 270 18.94 -20.21 19.52
N ASP A 271 20.13 -19.86 19.00
CA ASP A 271 20.75 -18.56 19.23
C ASP A 271 20.81 -17.77 17.93
N MET A 272 20.56 -16.46 18.00
CA MET A 272 20.64 -15.49 16.90
C MET A 272 21.54 -14.32 17.34
N ASP A 273 22.69 -14.21 16.68
CA ASP A 273 23.69 -13.14 16.87
C ASP A 273 23.16 -11.82 16.28
N TYR A 274 22.69 -11.87 15.03
CA TYR A 274 21.98 -10.75 14.41
C TYR A 274 20.94 -11.20 13.39
N VAL A 275 20.03 -10.29 13.05
CA VAL A 275 19.31 -10.29 11.77
C VAL A 275 19.38 -8.89 11.15
N ARG A 276 19.73 -8.82 9.87
CA ARG A 276 19.96 -7.60 9.08
C ARG A 276 19.13 -7.66 7.81
N VAL A 277 18.53 -6.54 7.44
CA VAL A 277 17.85 -6.38 6.15
C VAL A 277 18.53 -5.28 5.36
N PHE A 278 18.91 -5.60 4.14
CA PHE A 278 19.50 -4.71 3.16
C PHE A 278 18.53 -4.53 1.99
N GLN A 279 18.44 -3.32 1.43
CA GLN A 279 17.62 -3.04 0.25
C GLN A 279 18.28 -2.01 -0.67
N THR A 280 18.04 -2.14 -1.96
CA THR A 280 18.40 -1.11 -2.96
C THR A 280 17.54 0.14 -2.80
N SER A 281 17.99 1.26 -3.37
CA SER A 281 17.17 2.49 -3.40
C SER A 281 15.82 2.28 -4.10
N GLU A 282 15.76 1.38 -5.09
CA GLU A 282 14.54 1.08 -5.84
C GLU A 282 13.59 0.19 -5.04
N GLN A 283 14.11 -0.85 -4.36
CA GLN A 283 13.32 -1.68 -3.45
C GLN A 283 12.68 -0.84 -2.33
N ARG A 284 13.44 0.08 -1.71
CA ARG A 284 12.89 1.03 -0.72
C ARG A 284 11.75 1.89 -1.29
N LYS A 285 11.92 2.43 -2.51
CA LYS A 285 10.88 3.22 -3.18
C LYS A 285 9.63 2.38 -3.48
N ALA A 286 9.80 1.14 -3.94
CA ALA A 286 8.71 0.21 -4.23
C ALA A 286 7.95 -0.26 -2.98
N GLN A 287 8.66 -0.49 -1.86
CA GLN A 287 8.02 -0.78 -0.57
C GLN A 287 7.27 0.45 -0.02
N ASN A 288 7.76 1.67 -0.25
CA ASN A 288 7.04 2.88 0.14
C ASN A 288 5.77 3.16 -0.71
N LYS A 289 5.54 2.41 -1.80
CA LYS A 289 4.28 2.50 -2.56
C LYS A 289 3.28 1.44 -2.12
N VAL A 290 2.02 1.84 -1.99
CA VAL A 290 0.87 0.95 -1.71
C VAL A 290 -0.27 1.23 -2.68
N THR A 291 -1.08 0.21 -2.96
CA THR A 291 -2.05 0.18 -4.04
C THR A 291 -3.45 -0.10 -3.49
N VAL A 292 -4.41 0.76 -3.83
CA VAL A 292 -5.83 0.59 -3.49
C VAL A 292 -6.62 0.26 -4.75
N ASN A 293 -7.18 -0.95 -4.77
CA ASN A 293 -8.11 -1.46 -5.77
C ASN A 293 -9.55 -1.32 -5.24
N PHE A 294 -10.30 -0.38 -5.82
CA PHE A 294 -11.72 -0.16 -5.56
C PHE A 294 -12.54 -1.14 -6.40
N GLN A 295 -12.92 -2.27 -5.82
CA GLN A 295 -13.60 -3.36 -6.51
C GLN A 295 -15.13 -3.32 -6.29
N PRO A 296 -15.93 -2.90 -7.29
CA PRO A 296 -17.38 -3.02 -7.24
C PRO A 296 -17.81 -4.50 -7.17
N PHE A 297 -19.01 -4.75 -6.65
CA PHE A 297 -19.53 -6.12 -6.52
C PHE A 297 -19.76 -6.78 -7.88
N ALA A 298 -19.33 -8.05 -8.02
CA ALA A 298 -19.34 -8.83 -9.26
C ALA A 298 -20.73 -9.14 -9.88
N GLN A 299 -21.81 -8.52 -9.40
CA GLN A 299 -23.10 -8.46 -10.11
C GLN A 299 -23.22 -7.24 -11.03
N ALA A 300 -22.25 -6.32 -10.99
CA ALA A 300 -22.19 -5.14 -11.85
C ALA A 300 -21.27 -5.37 -13.05
N THR A 301 -21.77 -6.02 -14.10
CA THR A 301 -21.03 -6.42 -15.32
C THR A 301 -20.65 -5.25 -16.26
N VAL A 302 -20.51 -4.04 -15.74
CA VAL A 302 -20.27 -2.80 -16.50
C VAL A 302 -19.22 -1.90 -15.83
N ASP A 303 -19.10 -1.97 -14.49
CA ASP A 303 -18.31 -1.01 -13.72
C ASP A 303 -16.88 -1.52 -13.53
N THR A 304 -15.91 -0.84 -14.15
CA THR A 304 -14.50 -1.26 -14.10
C THR A 304 -13.89 -0.93 -12.72
N PRO A 305 -13.15 -1.86 -12.08
CA PRO A 305 -12.43 -1.59 -10.85
C PRO A 305 -11.37 -0.49 -11.04
N VAL A 306 -11.37 0.51 -10.16
CA VAL A 306 -10.36 1.58 -10.19
C VAL A 306 -9.19 1.19 -9.28
N THR A 307 -7.98 1.12 -9.84
CA THR A 307 -6.76 0.92 -9.07
C THR A 307 -5.95 2.21 -9.02
N ARG A 308 -5.45 2.58 -7.83
CA ARG A 308 -4.60 3.76 -7.59
C ARG A 308 -3.41 3.40 -6.70
N THR A 309 -2.26 4.02 -6.95
CA THR A 309 -1.04 3.84 -6.14
C THR A 309 -0.71 5.13 -5.40
N TYR A 310 -0.26 5.00 -4.15
CA TYR A 310 0.00 6.07 -3.20
C TYR A 310 1.35 5.86 -2.50
N ASP A 311 1.88 6.91 -1.88
CA ASP A 311 2.91 6.74 -0.84
C ASP A 311 2.30 6.22 0.47
N ARG A 312 3.02 5.33 1.14
CA ARG A 312 2.57 4.71 2.39
C ARG A 312 2.33 5.77 3.47
N GLY A 313 1.14 5.77 4.03
CA GLY A 313 0.68 6.73 5.03
C GLY A 313 -0.07 7.94 4.45
N ALA A 314 -0.11 8.13 3.12
CA ALA A 314 -0.90 9.18 2.49
C ALA A 314 -2.42 8.98 2.72
N LYS A 315 -3.21 10.05 2.57
CA LYS A 315 -4.69 9.95 2.58
C LYS A 315 -5.19 9.26 1.31
N ILE A 316 -6.31 8.53 1.39
CA ILE A 316 -6.99 7.97 0.20
C ILE A 316 -7.49 9.08 -0.74
N GLY A 317 -7.92 10.22 -0.19
CA GLY A 317 -8.56 11.29 -0.96
C GLY A 317 -9.89 10.85 -1.59
N VAL A 318 -10.38 11.62 -2.57
CA VAL A 318 -11.68 11.41 -3.23
C VAL A 318 -11.81 9.98 -3.76
N THR A 319 -12.61 9.14 -3.09
CA THR A 319 -12.83 7.75 -3.49
C THR A 319 -13.75 7.65 -4.70
N PRO A 320 -13.61 6.64 -5.57
CA PRO A 320 -14.63 6.33 -6.57
C PRO A 320 -16.00 6.16 -5.91
N ILE A 321 -17.03 6.74 -6.52
CA ILE A 321 -18.42 6.43 -6.22
C ILE A 321 -18.90 5.44 -7.29
N TYR A 322 -19.75 4.49 -6.90
CA TYR A 322 -20.52 3.62 -7.78
C TYR A 322 -21.98 3.63 -7.33
N GLU A 323 -22.91 3.29 -8.24
CA GLU A 323 -24.32 3.09 -7.93
C GLU A 323 -24.61 1.59 -7.70
N GLY A 324 -25.38 1.28 -6.67
CA GLY A 324 -25.76 -0.07 -6.30
C GLY A 324 -26.82 -0.64 -7.24
N LYS A 325 -26.73 -1.93 -7.54
CA LYS A 325 -27.64 -2.65 -8.45
C LYS A 325 -28.42 -3.73 -7.69
N GLY A 326 -29.60 -4.09 -8.20
CA GLY A 326 -30.50 -5.06 -7.55
C GLY A 326 -30.92 -4.61 -6.14
N LYS A 327 -30.60 -5.39 -5.10
CA LYS A 327 -30.93 -5.06 -3.70
C LYS A 327 -30.24 -3.79 -3.14
N TYR A 328 -29.29 -3.22 -3.89
CA TYR A 328 -28.61 -1.97 -3.56
C TYR A 328 -29.05 -0.79 -4.46
N SER A 329 -30.10 -0.94 -5.29
CA SER A 329 -30.65 0.14 -6.11
C SER A 329 -30.96 1.40 -5.28
N GLY A 330 -30.60 2.58 -5.79
CA GLY A 330 -30.75 3.85 -5.06
C GLY A 330 -29.80 4.03 -3.87
N GLN A 331 -28.66 3.34 -3.86
CA GLN A 331 -27.58 3.52 -2.88
C GLN A 331 -26.24 3.69 -3.59
N TYR A 332 -25.31 4.41 -2.97
CA TYR A 332 -24.03 4.79 -3.56
C TYR A 332 -22.86 4.44 -2.61
N SER A 333 -21.67 4.25 -3.17
CA SER A 333 -20.47 3.84 -2.43
C SER A 333 -19.70 5.02 -1.80
N PHE A 334 -20.36 5.81 -0.96
CA PHE A 334 -19.75 6.95 -0.26
C PHE A 334 -18.69 6.58 0.79
N ALA A 335 -18.49 5.28 1.03
CA ALA A 335 -17.50 4.74 1.95
C ALA A 335 -17.06 3.35 1.46
N TRP A 336 -15.89 2.89 1.92
CA TRP A 336 -15.23 1.71 1.38
C TRP A 336 -14.77 0.77 2.49
N SER A 337 -14.87 -0.55 2.29
CA SER A 337 -14.67 -1.56 3.33
C SER A 337 -13.60 -2.57 2.94
N ARG A 338 -12.75 -2.93 3.91
CA ARG A 338 -11.76 -4.02 3.80
C ARG A 338 -12.40 -5.43 3.89
N ARG A 339 -13.73 -5.56 3.83
CA ARG A 339 -14.46 -6.85 3.88
C ARG A 339 -15.29 -7.09 2.62
N LEU A 340 -15.03 -8.23 1.97
CA LEU A 340 -15.73 -8.71 0.77
C LEU A 340 -17.24 -8.91 0.92
N LYS A 341 -17.75 -9.11 2.14
CA LYS A 341 -19.18 -9.29 2.41
C LYS A 341 -19.64 -8.41 3.58
N PRO A 342 -20.52 -7.42 3.35
CA PRO A 342 -21.14 -6.59 4.38
C PRO A 342 -22.51 -7.14 4.82
N ASP A 343 -22.62 -8.45 5.08
CA ASP A 343 -23.82 -9.05 5.67
C ASP A 343 -23.86 -8.85 7.19
N LYS A 344 -24.43 -7.69 7.58
CA LYS A 344 -24.56 -7.11 8.94
C LYS A 344 -23.31 -6.42 9.48
N THR A 345 -23.55 -5.42 10.33
CA THR A 345 -22.61 -4.57 11.09
C THR A 345 -21.14 -4.67 10.66
N ILE A 346 -20.78 -3.90 9.64
CA ILE A 346 -19.37 -3.60 9.32
C ILE A 346 -18.79 -2.86 10.54
N PRO A 347 -17.70 -3.35 11.16
CA PRO A 347 -17.04 -2.59 12.24
C PRO A 347 -16.50 -1.27 11.70
N SER A 348 -16.58 -0.18 12.48
CA SER A 348 -16.08 1.14 12.07
C SER A 348 -14.61 1.10 11.63
N TRP A 349 -13.76 0.31 12.31
CA TRP A 349 -12.35 0.13 11.93
C TRP A 349 -12.14 -0.50 10.54
N ALA A 350 -13.13 -1.23 10.01
CA ALA A 350 -13.03 -1.89 8.71
C ALA A 350 -13.45 -0.97 7.55
N VAL A 351 -14.12 0.15 7.85
CA VAL A 351 -14.50 1.20 6.90
C VAL A 351 -13.35 2.19 6.76
N LEU A 352 -13.08 2.62 5.53
CA LEU A 352 -12.15 3.66 5.14
C LEU A 352 -12.90 4.75 4.36
N ASN A 353 -12.41 5.98 4.50
CA ASN A 353 -12.87 7.20 3.83
C ASN A 353 -11.67 7.96 3.24
N GLU A 354 -11.90 9.12 2.64
CA GLU A 354 -10.85 9.97 2.05
C GLU A 354 -9.72 10.34 3.03
N ASP A 355 -10.04 10.60 4.30
CA ASP A 355 -9.07 10.91 5.35
C ASP A 355 -8.24 9.71 5.84
N SER A 356 -8.66 8.49 5.52
CA SER A 356 -8.01 7.28 6.00
C SER A 356 -6.61 7.12 5.40
N PRO A 357 -5.58 6.82 6.21
CA PRO A 357 -4.22 6.63 5.70
C PRO A 357 -4.05 5.27 5.01
N VAL A 358 -3.53 5.27 3.79
CA VAL A 358 -3.16 4.04 3.04
C VAL A 358 -1.88 3.46 3.59
N LYS A 359 -1.99 2.46 4.47
CA LYS A 359 -0.81 1.84 5.09
C LYS A 359 -0.33 0.59 4.36
N PHE A 360 -1.24 -0.12 3.68
CA PHE A 360 -1.02 -1.43 3.08
C PHE A 360 -1.72 -1.48 1.71
N ASP A 361 -1.39 -2.48 0.89
CA ASP A 361 -2.16 -2.78 -0.32
C ASP A 361 -3.60 -3.19 0.08
N TYR A 362 -4.62 -2.59 -0.55
CA TYR A 362 -6.03 -2.80 -0.22
C TYR A 362 -6.85 -3.16 -1.44
N THR A 363 -7.55 -4.31 -1.40
CA THR A 363 -8.80 -4.46 -2.14
C THR A 363 -9.94 -3.97 -1.25
N LEU A 364 -10.66 -2.96 -1.72
CA LEU A 364 -11.80 -2.37 -1.02
C LEU A 364 -13.09 -2.66 -1.76
N HIS A 365 -14.17 -2.83 -0.99
CA HIS A 365 -15.51 -3.10 -1.49
C HIS A 365 -16.49 -2.00 -1.02
N PRO A 366 -17.50 -1.64 -1.83
CA PRO A 366 -18.35 -0.49 -1.54
C PRO A 366 -19.21 -0.73 -0.29
N VAL A 367 -19.23 0.26 0.60
CA VAL A 367 -20.23 0.39 1.65
C VAL A 367 -21.39 1.19 1.09
N TRP A 368 -22.50 0.52 0.85
CA TRP A 368 -23.69 1.12 0.29
C TRP A 368 -24.41 1.98 1.33
N SER A 369 -24.64 3.25 1.00
CA SER A 369 -25.47 4.17 1.77
C SER A 369 -26.44 4.87 0.81
N LYS A 370 -27.66 5.15 1.26
CA LYS A 370 -28.59 5.96 0.48
C LYS A 370 -28.03 7.37 0.29
N GLY A 371 -28.34 7.98 -0.85
CA GLY A 371 -28.07 9.37 -1.13
C GLY A 371 -29.04 9.92 -2.16
N TYR A 372 -28.98 11.23 -2.35
CA TYR A 372 -29.79 11.97 -3.29
C TYR A 372 -28.92 12.50 -4.42
N LYS A 373 -29.46 12.42 -5.64
CA LYS A 373 -28.83 12.86 -6.87
C LYS A 373 -29.26 14.28 -7.22
N LEU A 374 -28.30 15.19 -7.36
CA LEU A 374 -28.52 16.48 -8.01
C LEU A 374 -27.96 16.43 -9.43
N THR A 375 -28.79 16.69 -10.42
CA THR A 375 -28.40 16.80 -11.83
C THR A 375 -28.35 18.28 -12.23
N LEU A 376 -27.21 18.75 -12.72
CA LEU A 376 -27.02 20.11 -13.22
C LEU A 376 -27.11 20.10 -14.76
N GLU A 377 -28.29 20.38 -15.30
CA GLU A 377 -28.55 20.46 -16.74
C GLU A 377 -28.10 21.83 -17.28
N THR A 378 -26.98 21.85 -18.01
CA THR A 378 -26.35 23.11 -18.43
C THR A 378 -27.04 23.80 -19.61
N ASN A 379 -28.01 23.15 -20.27
CA ASN A 379 -28.68 23.66 -21.47
C ASN A 379 -27.70 24.20 -22.54
N GLY A 380 -26.59 23.47 -22.74
CA GLY A 380 -25.53 23.77 -23.73
C GLY A 380 -24.42 24.72 -23.27
N GLY A 381 -24.33 25.03 -21.98
CA GLY A 381 -23.14 25.67 -21.38
C GLY A 381 -22.09 24.66 -20.95
N THR A 382 -21.04 25.10 -20.24
CA THR A 382 -20.07 24.17 -19.61
C THR A 382 -19.83 24.51 -18.14
N LEU A 383 -19.42 23.52 -17.35
CA LEU A 383 -19.14 23.68 -15.92
C LEU A 383 -17.62 23.79 -15.69
N PRO A 384 -17.16 24.53 -14.66
CA PRO A 384 -15.74 24.66 -14.35
C PRO A 384 -15.16 23.36 -13.80
N ASP A 385 -13.89 23.07 -14.10
CA ASP A 385 -13.24 21.78 -13.82
C ASP A 385 -13.30 21.35 -12.34
N ASN A 386 -13.22 22.31 -11.41
CA ASN A 386 -13.29 22.04 -9.97
C ASN A 386 -14.67 21.54 -9.52
N ALA A 387 -15.73 21.84 -10.27
CA ALA A 387 -17.07 21.32 -10.01
C ALA A 387 -17.19 19.82 -10.35
N SER A 388 -16.20 19.22 -11.03
CA SER A 388 -16.31 17.85 -11.54
C SER A 388 -15.95 16.73 -10.56
N GLN A 389 -15.40 17.05 -9.38
CA GLN A 389 -14.71 16.05 -8.53
C GLN A 389 -15.62 15.05 -7.79
N GLU A 390 -16.95 15.22 -7.83
CA GLU A 390 -17.93 14.24 -7.30
C GLU A 390 -18.68 13.46 -8.39
N ILE A 391 -18.35 13.65 -9.68
CA ILE A 391 -19.18 13.14 -10.77
C ILE A 391 -18.99 11.64 -11.00
N MET A 392 -20.05 10.88 -10.70
CA MET A 392 -20.32 9.59 -11.33
C MET A 392 -20.88 9.83 -12.75
N GLN A 393 -20.00 9.80 -13.75
CA GLN A 393 -20.27 9.91 -15.18
C GLN A 393 -21.03 11.18 -15.64
N ALA A 394 -20.31 12.15 -16.22
CA ALA A 394 -20.94 13.27 -16.92
C ALA A 394 -21.62 12.79 -18.22
N SER A 395 -22.78 13.35 -18.54
CA SER A 395 -23.29 13.32 -19.92
C SER A 395 -22.64 14.47 -20.71
N SER A 396 -22.98 14.62 -22.00
CA SER A 396 -22.50 15.73 -22.82
C SER A 396 -22.90 17.12 -22.29
N ASP A 397 -24.04 17.19 -21.59
CA ASP A 397 -24.71 18.46 -21.24
C ASP A 397 -25.03 18.58 -19.73
N ALA A 398 -24.83 17.53 -18.93
CA ALA A 398 -25.19 17.49 -17.51
C ALA A 398 -24.10 16.89 -16.61
N SER A 399 -24.01 17.42 -15.39
CA SER A 399 -23.18 16.84 -14.32
C SER A 399 -24.01 16.38 -13.13
N ILE A 400 -23.45 15.49 -12.32
CA ILE A 400 -24.11 14.88 -11.17
C ILE A 400 -23.38 15.26 -9.87
N ARG A 401 -24.10 15.57 -8.79
CA ARG A 401 -23.61 15.53 -7.40
C ARG A 401 -24.40 14.50 -6.61
N LEU A 402 -23.80 13.99 -5.54
CA LEU A 402 -24.37 12.96 -4.69
C LEU A 402 -24.17 13.34 -3.22
N VAL A 403 -25.26 13.52 -2.48
CA VAL A 403 -25.25 13.82 -1.03
C VAL A 403 -25.86 12.65 -0.28
N ARG A 404 -25.36 12.30 0.91
CA ARG A 404 -25.92 11.18 1.70
C ARG A 404 -27.27 11.54 2.34
N GLU A 405 -28.15 10.56 2.46
CA GLU A 405 -29.42 10.72 3.21
C GLU A 405 -29.17 10.98 4.71
N ASP A 406 -28.02 10.58 5.26
CA ASP A 406 -27.61 10.77 6.67
C ASP A 406 -26.66 11.96 6.92
N ALA A 407 -26.36 12.78 5.90
CA ALA A 407 -25.50 13.96 6.07
C ALA A 407 -26.17 15.03 6.96
N SER A 408 -25.38 15.69 7.81
CA SER A 408 -25.83 16.75 8.73
C SER A 408 -26.10 18.09 8.05
N ASP A 409 -25.44 18.33 6.92
CA ASP A 409 -25.77 19.38 5.96
C ASP A 409 -26.05 18.68 4.62
N LYS A 410 -27.05 19.18 3.90
CA LYS A 410 -27.49 18.66 2.60
C LYS A 410 -27.59 19.77 1.54
N THR A 411 -27.07 20.95 1.87
CA THR A 411 -27.00 22.12 1.01
C THR A 411 -25.88 21.93 -0.02
N VAL A 412 -26.20 22.09 -1.30
CA VAL A 412 -25.22 22.06 -2.39
C VAL A 412 -25.19 23.44 -3.05
N GLU A 413 -24.06 24.13 -2.92
CA GLU A 413 -23.78 25.35 -3.67
C GLU A 413 -23.73 25.05 -5.18
N LEU A 414 -24.47 25.83 -5.95
CA LEU A 414 -24.58 25.66 -7.39
C LEU A 414 -23.46 26.45 -8.09
N PRO A 415 -22.60 25.78 -8.89
CA PRO A 415 -21.52 26.46 -9.59
C PRO A 415 -22.06 27.45 -10.63
N THR A 416 -21.31 28.50 -10.93
CA THR A 416 -21.59 29.36 -12.09
C THR A 416 -21.05 28.67 -13.36
N PRO A 417 -21.90 28.29 -14.33
CA PRO A 417 -21.45 27.71 -15.60
C PRO A 417 -20.94 28.77 -16.57
N THR A 418 -20.00 28.39 -17.43
CA THR A 418 -19.56 29.17 -18.60
C THR A 418 -20.70 29.23 -19.63
N PRO A 419 -21.05 30.42 -20.15
CA PRO A 419 -22.17 30.57 -21.08
C PRO A 419 -21.90 30.03 -22.49
N PRO A 420 -22.94 29.55 -23.19
CA PRO A 420 -22.90 29.36 -24.63
C PRO A 420 -22.59 30.69 -25.34
N THR A 421 -21.90 30.62 -26.49
CA THR A 421 -21.51 31.79 -27.28
C THR A 421 -22.66 32.77 -27.52
N GLY A 422 -22.47 34.04 -27.16
CA GLY A 422 -23.47 35.10 -27.34
C GLY A 422 -24.58 35.14 -26.28
N LYS A 423 -24.45 34.39 -25.18
CA LYS A 423 -25.38 34.39 -24.05
C LYS A 423 -24.73 34.83 -22.74
N THR A 424 -25.55 35.13 -21.74
CA THR A 424 -25.16 35.38 -20.34
C THR A 424 -25.91 34.42 -19.42
N PHE A 425 -25.27 33.98 -18.33
CA PHE A 425 -25.92 33.16 -17.31
C PHE A 425 -26.97 33.97 -16.57
N ALA A 426 -28.19 33.44 -16.45
CA ALA A 426 -29.33 34.10 -15.81
C ALA A 426 -29.86 33.33 -14.58
N GLY A 427 -29.07 32.39 -14.04
CA GLY A 427 -29.40 31.61 -12.85
C GLY A 427 -29.80 30.16 -13.11
N TRP A 428 -29.93 29.40 -12.02
CA TRP A 428 -30.40 28.02 -12.00
C TRP A 428 -31.90 27.99 -11.67
N PHE A 429 -32.63 27.06 -12.30
CA PHE A 429 -34.07 26.90 -12.18
C PHE A 429 -34.43 25.47 -11.77
N LEU A 430 -35.48 25.29 -10.96
CA LEU A 430 -35.93 23.99 -10.46
C LEU A 430 -36.75 23.18 -11.49
N ASP A 431 -37.10 23.78 -12.63
CA ASP A 431 -37.95 23.19 -13.65
C ASP A 431 -37.45 23.46 -15.08
N GLY A 432 -37.75 22.54 -16.00
CA GLY A 432 -37.29 22.61 -17.39
C GLY A 432 -37.97 23.66 -18.27
N SER A 433 -39.02 24.33 -17.79
CA SER A 433 -39.62 25.51 -18.43
C SER A 433 -39.03 26.84 -17.94
N LEU A 434 -38.06 26.77 -17.00
CA LEU A 434 -37.31 27.92 -16.46
C LEU A 434 -38.22 28.97 -15.81
N SER A 435 -39.19 28.50 -15.02
CA SER A 435 -40.23 29.30 -14.37
C SER A 435 -39.98 29.57 -12.88
N GLN A 436 -39.33 28.63 -12.18
CA GLN A 436 -39.04 28.69 -10.75
C GLN A 436 -37.52 28.74 -10.51
N GLU A 437 -37.01 29.84 -9.97
CA GLU A 437 -35.59 29.98 -9.61
C GLU A 437 -35.20 29.04 -8.47
N ALA A 438 -33.99 28.49 -8.55
CA ALA A 438 -33.37 27.61 -7.54
C ALA A 438 -32.49 28.37 -6.54
N GLY A 439 -32.14 29.64 -6.82
CA GLY A 439 -31.17 30.41 -6.05
C GLY A 439 -29.71 30.02 -6.36
N THR A 440 -28.80 30.31 -5.42
CA THR A 440 -27.38 29.95 -5.51
C THR A 440 -27.07 28.56 -4.95
N SER A 441 -27.97 27.96 -4.18
CA SER A 441 -27.75 26.71 -3.44
C SER A 441 -29.05 25.93 -3.26
N VAL A 442 -29.00 24.59 -3.23
CA VAL A 442 -30.18 23.73 -3.04
C VAL A 442 -29.99 22.71 -1.93
N GLU A 443 -30.99 22.56 -1.05
CA GLU A 443 -31.03 21.47 -0.08
C GLU A 443 -31.56 20.18 -0.74
N LEU A 444 -30.81 19.08 -0.60
CA LEU A 444 -31.23 17.77 -1.12
C LEU A 444 -31.99 16.96 -0.06
N THR A 445 -33.30 16.89 -0.24
CA THR A 445 -34.24 16.03 0.52
C THR A 445 -34.80 14.88 -0.33
N GLY A 446 -34.22 14.67 -1.50
CA GLY A 446 -34.62 13.76 -2.56
C GLY A 446 -33.89 14.14 -3.85
N ASP A 447 -33.97 13.29 -4.88
CA ASP A 447 -33.35 13.58 -6.18
C ASP A 447 -33.93 14.87 -6.80
N LYS A 448 -33.05 15.67 -7.42
CA LYS A 448 -33.39 16.94 -8.08
C LYS A 448 -32.65 17.08 -9.41
N THR A 449 -33.26 17.86 -10.30
CA THR A 449 -32.58 18.43 -11.46
C THR A 449 -32.71 19.95 -11.38
N VAL A 450 -31.64 20.67 -11.70
CA VAL A 450 -31.66 22.12 -11.90
C VAL A 450 -31.16 22.46 -13.30
N TYR A 451 -31.76 23.46 -13.90
CA TYR A 451 -31.61 23.82 -15.31
C TYR A 451 -31.00 25.22 -15.43
N ALA A 452 -29.94 25.37 -16.21
CA ALA A 452 -29.31 26.67 -16.44
C ALA A 452 -30.16 27.53 -17.38
N LYS A 453 -30.54 28.74 -16.95
CA LYS A 453 -31.18 29.74 -17.81
C LYS A 453 -30.12 30.61 -18.48
N TRP A 454 -30.34 30.89 -19.75
CA TRP A 454 -29.45 31.69 -20.58
C TRP A 454 -30.21 32.83 -21.25
N GLU A 455 -29.72 34.05 -21.07
CA GLU A 455 -30.27 35.23 -21.74
C GLU A 455 -29.33 35.71 -22.85
N LYS A 456 -29.86 36.47 -23.81
CA LYS A 456 -29.06 36.98 -24.94
C LYS A 456 -28.12 38.07 -24.44
N ALA A 457 -26.82 37.95 -24.75
CA ALA A 457 -25.86 38.98 -24.37
C ALA A 457 -26.28 40.34 -24.97
N SER A 458 -26.44 41.35 -24.12
CA SER A 458 -26.81 42.70 -24.53
C SER A 458 -25.63 43.38 -25.24
N PRO A 459 -25.85 44.19 -26.29
CA PRO A 459 -24.78 44.80 -27.05
C PRO A 459 -24.01 45.83 -26.21
N THR A 460 -22.76 45.51 -25.87
CA THR A 460 -21.87 46.39 -25.12
C THR A 460 -21.61 47.69 -25.87
N THR A 461 -22.29 48.76 -25.47
CA THR A 461 -22.12 50.09 -26.08
C THR A 461 -20.82 50.69 -25.57
N THR A 462 -19.74 50.48 -26.33
CA THR A 462 -18.40 50.95 -25.97
C THR A 462 -18.29 52.46 -26.18
N VAL A 463 -18.67 53.23 -25.16
CA VAL A 463 -18.48 54.69 -25.14
C VAL A 463 -17.00 54.99 -25.03
N THR A 464 -16.37 55.27 -26.19
CA THR A 464 -14.95 55.63 -26.24
C THR A 464 -14.78 57.07 -25.75
N PRO A 465 -14.00 57.36 -24.70
CA PRO A 465 -13.83 58.71 -24.19
C PRO A 465 -12.99 59.56 -25.16
N VAL A 466 -13.63 60.54 -25.79
CA VAL A 466 -12.94 61.49 -26.67
C VAL A 466 -12.08 62.43 -25.81
N THR A 467 -10.76 62.25 -25.87
CA THR A 467 -9.82 63.13 -25.17
C THR A 467 -9.55 64.39 -25.99
N THR A 468 -10.06 65.54 -25.55
CA THR A 468 -9.87 66.82 -26.26
C THR A 468 -8.43 67.33 -26.11
N ALA A 469 -7.62 67.19 -27.15
CA ALA A 469 -6.24 67.70 -27.16
C ALA A 469 -6.19 69.21 -27.42
N THR A 470 -5.62 69.98 -26.48
CA THR A 470 -5.38 71.42 -26.64
C THR A 470 -4.18 71.66 -27.55
N VAL A 471 -4.40 72.12 -28.79
CA VAL A 471 -3.33 72.42 -29.74
C VAL A 471 -2.62 73.72 -29.36
N THR A 472 -1.36 73.63 -28.94
CA THR A 472 -0.46 74.79 -28.79
C THR A 472 0.30 75.00 -30.09
N ALA A 473 -0.05 76.03 -30.86
CA ALA A 473 0.59 76.30 -32.15
C ALA A 473 2.00 76.91 -31.95
N THR A 474 3.01 76.30 -32.57
CA THR A 474 4.35 76.88 -32.71
C THR A 474 4.61 77.17 -34.18
N THR A 475 4.88 78.44 -34.52
CA THR A 475 5.08 78.87 -35.91
C THR A 475 6.56 78.80 -36.28
N THR A 476 6.91 77.98 -37.26
CA THR A 476 8.26 77.94 -37.85
C THR A 476 8.15 78.07 -39.36
N SER A 477 8.89 79.02 -39.95
CA SER A 477 8.93 79.26 -41.39
C SER A 477 10.30 78.90 -41.96
N THR A 478 10.32 78.19 -43.10
CA THR A 478 11.53 77.97 -43.90
C THR A 478 11.18 77.77 -45.38
N VAL A 479 12.15 77.99 -46.26
CA VAL A 479 11.95 78.24 -47.70
C VAL A 479 12.00 76.94 -48.54
N ARG A 480 11.27 76.94 -49.66
CA ARG A 480 11.21 75.85 -50.66
C ARG A 480 12.50 75.75 -51.48
N THR A 481 13.01 74.53 -51.60
CA THR A 481 13.75 74.06 -52.79
C THR A 481 13.43 72.59 -53.03
N GLU A 482 13.33 72.19 -54.29
CA GLU A 482 13.15 70.79 -54.70
C GLU A 482 14.52 70.11 -54.87
N THR A 483 14.65 68.82 -54.54
CA THR A 483 14.80 67.69 -55.50
C THR A 483 14.84 66.35 -54.72
N THR A 484 14.74 65.23 -55.44
CA THR A 484 14.66 63.81 -55.05
C THR A 484 15.65 63.29 -53.98
N THR A 485 15.18 62.34 -53.16
CA THR A 485 15.76 61.01 -52.83
C THR A 485 15.58 60.66 -51.33
N THR A 486 15.10 59.46 -51.05
CA THR A 486 14.88 58.93 -49.69
C THR A 486 15.98 57.93 -49.32
N GLU A 487 16.57 58.05 -48.13
CA GLU A 487 16.87 56.86 -47.29
C GLU A 487 17.11 57.23 -45.82
N THR A 488 17.10 56.21 -44.95
CA THR A 488 16.90 56.35 -43.50
C THR A 488 18.13 55.90 -42.71
N VAL A 489 18.56 56.66 -41.70
CA VAL A 489 19.56 56.21 -40.71
C VAL A 489 19.08 56.53 -39.29
N THR A 490 19.25 55.57 -38.39
CA THR A 490 18.89 55.61 -36.96
C THR A 490 20.12 55.85 -36.08
N THR A 491 19.92 56.45 -34.89
CA THR A 491 20.76 56.31 -33.67
C THR A 491 20.08 57.06 -32.49
N PRO A 492 20.40 56.77 -31.20
CA PRO A 492 19.33 56.72 -30.18
C PRO A 492 19.62 57.43 -28.83
N THR A 493 18.67 57.27 -27.89
CA THR A 493 18.85 57.20 -26.42
C THR A 493 19.42 58.40 -25.66
N THR A 494 18.61 58.99 -24.77
CA THR A 494 19.01 59.18 -23.35
C THR A 494 17.78 59.16 -22.43
N THR A 495 17.93 58.60 -21.22
CA THR A 495 16.89 58.48 -20.19
C THR A 495 17.05 59.56 -19.12
N VAL A 496 15.94 60.06 -18.55
CA VAL A 496 15.93 60.76 -17.25
C VAL A 496 14.76 60.23 -16.41
N THR A 497 14.94 60.16 -15.09
CA THR A 497 14.04 59.49 -14.14
C THR A 497 13.59 60.45 -13.03
N SER A 498 12.34 60.34 -12.55
CA SER A 498 11.88 60.93 -11.29
C SER A 498 10.78 60.09 -10.64
N VAL A 499 10.68 60.14 -9.32
CA VAL A 499 9.88 59.25 -8.44
C VAL A 499 8.56 59.93 -8.02
N VAL A 500 7.56 59.14 -7.62
CA VAL A 500 6.32 59.60 -6.93
C VAL A 500 6.05 58.68 -5.73
N GLU A 501 5.56 59.26 -4.63
CA GLU A 501 5.30 58.58 -3.34
C GLU A 501 3.86 58.03 -3.18
N GLU A 502 3.65 57.17 -2.18
CA GLU A 502 2.31 56.67 -1.78
C GLU A 502 1.63 57.57 -0.72
N PRO A 503 0.28 57.61 -0.66
CA PRO A 503 -0.45 58.49 0.25
C PRO A 503 -0.70 57.91 1.66
N VAL A 504 -0.70 58.79 2.67
CA VAL A 504 -0.94 58.45 4.09
C VAL A 504 -2.43 58.55 4.47
N ALA A 505 -2.93 57.62 5.27
CA ALA A 505 -4.27 57.67 5.85
C ALA A 505 -4.31 58.46 7.17
N VAL A 506 -5.33 59.32 7.35
CA VAL A 506 -5.51 60.16 8.55
C VAL A 506 -6.68 59.66 9.40
N THR A 507 -6.48 59.58 10.72
CA THR A 507 -7.53 59.25 11.70
C THR A 507 -7.90 60.50 12.50
N THR A 508 -9.19 60.82 12.59
CA THR A 508 -9.70 61.95 13.39
C THR A 508 -10.41 61.48 14.66
N ARG A 509 -10.03 62.03 15.81
CA ARG A 509 -10.74 61.90 17.09
C ARG A 509 -10.84 63.30 17.71
N SER A 510 -12.04 63.76 18.06
CA SER A 510 -12.22 65.06 18.71
C SER A 510 -12.55 64.90 20.19
N THR A 511 -12.07 65.85 21.00
CA THR A 511 -12.52 66.08 22.38
C THR A 511 -12.59 67.58 22.61
N THR A 512 -13.71 68.04 23.18
CA THR A 512 -14.05 69.45 23.31
C THR A 512 -13.43 70.07 24.56
N THR A 513 -12.92 71.32 24.50
CA THR A 513 -13.37 72.36 25.44
C THR A 513 -12.94 73.78 25.04
N LYS A 514 -13.91 74.70 25.16
CA LYS A 514 -13.81 76.17 25.29
C LYS A 514 -12.93 76.91 24.28
#